data_AF-A0A1H2UYV1-F1
#
_entry.id   AF-A0A1H2UYV1-F1
#
_cell.length_a   1.000
_cell.length_b   1.000
_cell.length_c   1.000
_cell.angle_alpha   90.00
_cell.angle_beta   90.00
_cell.angle_gamma   90.00
#
_symmetry.space_group_name_H-M   'P 1'
#
loop_
_entity.id
_entity.type
_entity.pdbx_description
1 polymer ?
#
loop_
_entity_poly.entity_id
_entity_poly.type
_entity_poly.pdbx_seq_one_letter_code
_entity_poly.pdbx_strand_id
1 'polypeptide(L)'
;MKMCKEKDIKYNSSIVTNGYNLNRDIAIKLKKININSIQITLGGNEEMHNKRRPLKNGQGTFHKILDNLSKSVDVLPNISLRINIDKKILMKLILSYRS
;
A
#
# COMPACT_ATOMS: atom_id res chain seq x y z
N MET A 1 -13.87 3.19 20.07
CA MET A 1 -14.43 1.81 20.11
C MET A 1 -15.31 1.54 21.30
N LYS A 2 -14.90 1.88 22.54
CA LYS A 2 -15.72 1.65 23.75
C LYS A 2 -17.16 2.17 23.60
N MET A 3 -17.31 3.42 23.18
CA MET A 3 -18.61 4.05 22.90
C MET A 3 -19.43 3.37 21.78
N CYS A 4 -18.77 2.83 20.74
CA CYS A 4 -19.46 2.12 19.66
C CYS A 4 -19.96 0.75 20.14
N LYS A 5 -19.16 0.04 20.96
CA LYS A 5 -19.53 -1.24 21.55
C LYS A 5 -20.71 -1.09 22.51
N GLU A 6 -20.71 -0.06 23.35
CA GLU A 6 -21.79 0.22 24.31
C GLU A 6 -23.12 0.55 23.64
N LYS A 7 -23.09 1.04 22.39
CA LYS A 7 -24.28 1.44 21.62
C LYS A 7 -24.65 0.47 20.50
N ASP A 8 -24.03 -0.71 20.45
CA ASP A 8 -24.18 -1.72 19.37
C ASP A 8 -23.98 -1.14 17.95
N ILE A 9 -23.05 -0.18 17.82
CA ILE A 9 -22.70 0.44 16.54
C ILE A 9 -21.54 -0.31 15.91
N LYS A 10 -21.76 -0.87 14.71
CA LYS A 10 -20.70 -1.46 13.90
C LYS A 10 -19.66 -0.39 13.53
N TYR A 11 -18.42 -0.61 13.94
CA TYR A 11 -17.28 0.25 13.61
C TYR A 11 -16.41 -0.41 12.56
N ASN A 12 -16.12 0.29 11.48
CA ASN A 12 -15.19 -0.13 10.45
C ASN A 12 -14.19 1.00 10.17
N SER A 13 -12.92 0.67 9.99
CA SER A 13 -11.88 1.67 9.72
C SER A 13 -10.85 1.17 8.72
N SER A 14 -10.30 2.12 7.96
CA SER A 14 -9.33 1.86 6.89
C SER A 14 -8.25 2.93 6.89
N ILE A 15 -7.11 2.62 6.28
CA ILE A 15 -6.01 3.56 6.11
C ILE A 15 -5.50 3.58 4.67
N VAL A 16 -5.15 4.76 4.17
CA VAL A 16 -4.42 4.94 2.91
C VAL A 16 -3.02 5.43 3.24
N THR A 17 -2.00 4.76 2.69
CA THR A 17 -0.59 5.08 2.96
C THR A 17 0.30 4.85 1.74
N ASN A 18 1.50 5.41 1.74
CA ASN A 18 2.51 5.12 0.72
C ASN A 18 3.24 3.78 0.96
N GLY A 19 3.11 3.18 2.15
CA GLY A 19 3.72 1.88 2.48
C GLY A 19 5.23 1.92 2.79
N TYR A 20 5.90 3.07 2.65
CA TYR A 20 7.36 3.15 2.76
C TYR A 20 7.87 2.90 4.19
N ASN A 21 7.15 3.40 5.20
CA ASN A 21 7.47 3.20 6.61
C ASN A 21 6.82 1.95 7.22
N LEU A 22 6.09 1.16 6.43
CA LEU A 22 5.43 -0.03 6.95
C LEU A 22 6.47 -1.03 7.44
N ASN A 23 6.20 -1.66 8.57
CA ASN A 23 6.96 -2.79 9.08
C ASN A 23 6.03 -3.68 9.91
N ARG A 24 6.55 -4.81 10.40
CA ARG A 24 5.79 -5.79 11.16
C ARG A 24 5.15 -5.19 12.42
N ASP A 25 5.88 -4.35 13.15
CA ASP A 25 5.37 -3.71 14.37
C ASP A 25 4.19 -2.77 14.08
N ILE A 26 4.27 -2.00 13.00
CA ILE A 26 3.19 -1.14 12.54
C ILE A 26 1.99 -1.99 12.10
N ALA A 27 2.21 -3.07 11.34
CA ALA A 27 1.12 -3.96 10.92
C ALA A 27 0.38 -4.56 12.13
N ILE A 28 1.11 -5.02 13.15
CA ILE A 28 0.53 -5.53 14.41
C ILE A 28 -0.24 -4.42 15.12
N LYS A 29 0.30 -3.20 15.19
CA LYS A 29 -0.40 -2.04 15.79
C LYS A 29 -1.70 -1.73 15.06
N LEU A 30 -1.70 -1.69 13.72
CA LEU A 30 -2.89 -1.45 12.91
C LEU A 30 -4.00 -2.46 13.21
N LYS A 31 -3.65 -3.74 13.30
CA LYS A 31 -4.58 -4.81 13.70
C LYS A 31 -5.13 -4.61 15.12
N LYS A 32 -4.27 -4.25 16.08
CA LYS A 32 -4.68 -3.99 17.48
C LYS A 32 -5.66 -2.83 17.62
N ILE A 33 -5.55 -1.82 16.76
CA ILE A 33 -6.47 -0.67 16.74
C ILE A 33 -7.64 -0.85 15.75
N ASN A 34 -7.95 -2.09 15.36
CA ASN A 34 -9.06 -2.47 14.45
C ASN A 34 -9.12 -1.67 13.14
N ILE A 35 -7.96 -1.37 12.54
CA ILE A 35 -7.91 -1.05 11.11
C ILE A 35 -8.17 -2.34 10.33
N ASN A 36 -9.22 -2.35 9.53
CA ASN A 36 -9.71 -3.53 8.82
C ASN A 36 -9.25 -3.59 7.37
N SER A 37 -8.76 -2.49 6.82
CA SER A 37 -8.12 -2.47 5.51
C SER A 37 -7.03 -1.41 5.38
N ILE A 38 -6.05 -1.73 4.54
CA ILE A 38 -4.96 -0.84 4.15
C ILE A 38 -4.92 -0.71 2.64
N GLN A 39 -4.86 0.51 2.15
CA GLN A 39 -4.63 0.80 0.73
C GLN A 39 -3.24 1.40 0.54
N ILE A 40 -2.47 0.81 -0.38
CA ILE A 40 -1.15 1.31 -0.78
C ILE A 40 -1.16 1.59 -2.28
N THR A 41 -0.63 2.76 -2.66
CA THR A 41 -0.56 3.16 -4.08
C THR A 41 0.86 3.07 -4.62
N LEU A 42 1.04 2.24 -5.64
CA LEU A 42 2.24 2.18 -6.48
C LEU A 42 2.05 3.04 -7.74
N GLY A 43 3.15 3.49 -8.33
CA GLY A 43 3.19 4.60 -9.30
C GLY A 43 3.28 4.13 -10.75
N GLY A 44 2.93 2.87 -11.00
CA GLY A 44 3.30 2.11 -12.19
C GLY A 44 4.25 0.97 -11.83
N ASN A 45 4.98 0.47 -12.82
CA ASN A 45 6.11 -0.44 -12.63
C ASN A 45 7.26 0.25 -11.86
N GLU A 46 8.31 -0.50 -11.53
CA GLU A 46 9.43 -0.01 -10.74
C GLU A 46 10.06 1.29 -11.29
N GLU A 47 10.46 1.30 -12.56
CA GLU A 47 11.08 2.44 -13.24
C GLU A 47 10.22 3.71 -13.05
N MET A 48 8.92 3.58 -13.28
CA MET A 48 8.00 4.72 -13.25
C MET A 48 7.63 5.14 -11.84
N HIS A 49 7.46 4.19 -10.92
CA HIS A 49 7.23 4.49 -9.51
C HIS A 49 8.41 5.25 -8.93
N ASN A 50 9.64 4.78 -9.15
CA ASN A 50 10.84 5.41 -8.64
C ASN A 50 11.05 6.82 -9.24
N LYS A 51 10.70 7.02 -10.52
CA LYS A 51 10.74 8.35 -11.14
C LYS A 51 9.70 9.33 -10.56
N ARG A 52 8.49 8.84 -10.25
CA ARG A 52 7.37 9.69 -9.78
C ARG A 52 7.36 9.91 -8.28
N ARG A 53 7.90 8.95 -7.52
CA ARG A 53 7.85 8.90 -6.06
C ARG A 53 9.25 8.64 -5.48
N PRO A 54 10.27 9.44 -5.85
CA PRO A 54 11.57 9.32 -5.23
C PRO A 54 11.52 9.83 -3.78
N LEU A 55 12.46 9.37 -2.98
CA LEU A 55 12.81 10.02 -1.71
C LEU A 55 13.45 11.39 -1.98
N LYS A 56 13.63 12.20 -0.91
CA LYS A 56 14.32 13.50 -1.01
C LYS A 56 15.74 13.40 -1.59
N ASN A 57 16.39 12.26 -1.41
CA ASN A 57 17.72 11.96 -1.95
C ASN A 57 17.71 11.34 -3.36
N GLY A 58 16.54 11.27 -4.02
CA GLY A 58 16.39 10.70 -5.36
C GLY A 58 16.25 9.17 -5.42
N GLN A 59 16.40 8.45 -4.29
CA GLN A 59 16.30 6.99 -4.29
C GLN A 59 14.87 6.51 -4.53
N GLY A 60 14.76 5.38 -5.23
CA GLY A 60 13.51 4.69 -5.49
C GLY A 60 12.90 4.05 -4.22
N THR A 61 11.58 3.92 -4.21
CA THR A 61 10.83 3.37 -3.06
C THR A 61 10.09 2.07 -3.36
N PHE A 62 10.04 1.64 -4.63
CA PHE A 62 9.24 0.51 -5.09
C PHE A 62 9.57 -0.80 -4.34
N HIS A 63 10.83 -1.24 -4.39
CA HIS A 63 11.25 -2.47 -3.73
C HIS A 63 11.11 -2.40 -2.21
N LYS A 64 11.37 -1.24 -1.61
CA LYS A 64 11.20 -1.06 -0.16
C LYS A 64 9.75 -1.29 0.26
N ILE A 65 8.79 -0.78 -0.50
CA ILE A 65 7.35 -0.99 -0.24
C ILE A 65 6.97 -2.46 -0.38
N LEU A 66 7.45 -3.14 -1.44
CA LEU A 66 7.17 -4.56 -1.65
C LEU A 66 7.77 -5.46 -0.56
N ASP A 67 9.00 -5.16 -0.13
CA ASP A 67 9.67 -5.86 0.98
C ASP A 67 8.94 -5.66 2.32
N ASN A 68 8.49 -4.44 2.60
CA ASN A 68 7.71 -4.16 3.81
C ASN A 68 6.38 -4.94 3.81
N LEU A 69 5.73 -5.04 2.65
CA LEU A 69 4.50 -5.81 2.46
C LEU A 69 4.74 -7.30 2.63
N SER A 70 5.76 -7.87 1.98
CA SER A 70 6.04 -9.31 2.05
C SER A 70 6.36 -9.77 3.48
N LYS A 71 7.11 -8.96 4.24
CA LYS A 71 7.48 -9.25 5.64
C LYS A 71 6.33 -9.13 6.64
N SER A 72 5.20 -8.56 6.23
CA SER A 72 4.07 -8.25 7.12
C SER A 72 2.73 -8.81 6.62
N VAL A 73 2.70 -9.48 5.47
CA VAL A 73 1.46 -9.90 4.79
C VAL A 73 0.59 -10.81 5.65
N ASP A 74 1.20 -11.61 6.53
CA ASP A 74 0.53 -12.53 7.45
C ASP A 74 -0.23 -11.83 8.59
N VAL A 75 0.17 -10.60 8.93
CA VAL A 75 -0.43 -9.83 10.04
C VAL A 75 -1.19 -8.58 9.58
N LEU A 76 -1.00 -8.15 8.33
CA LEU A 76 -1.69 -7.01 7.76
C LEU A 76 -3.21 -7.26 7.67
N PRO A 77 -4.02 -6.21 7.82
CA PRO A 77 -5.44 -6.28 7.49
C PRO A 77 -5.61 -6.40 5.96
N ASN A 78 -6.86 -6.44 5.48
CA ASN A 78 -7.14 -6.57 4.04
C ASN A 78 -6.37 -5.53 3.22
N ILE A 79 -5.57 -6.00 2.27
CA ILE A 79 -4.66 -5.16 1.48
C ILE A 79 -5.30 -4.83 0.14
N SER A 80 -5.32 -3.54 -0.20
CA SER A 80 -5.64 -3.03 -1.53
C SER A 80 -4.40 -2.37 -2.14
N LEU A 81 -3.89 -2.94 -3.23
CA LEU A 81 -2.84 -2.32 -4.04
C LEU A 81 -3.47 -1.55 -5.19
N ARG A 82 -3.23 -0.25 -5.25
CA ARG A 82 -3.65 0.61 -6.36
C ARG A 82 -2.46 0.95 -7.23
N ILE A 83 -2.61 0.76 -8.54
CA ILE A 83 -1.64 1.23 -9.54
C ILE A 83 -2.35 2.27 -10.40
N ASN A 84 -1.80 3.48 -10.44
CA ASN A 84 -2.30 4.51 -11.35
C ASN A 84 -1.68 4.32 -12.73
N ILE A 85 -2.53 3.99 -13.71
CA ILE A 85 -2.15 3.81 -15.11
C ILE A 85 -2.53 5.08 -15.89
N ASP A 86 -1.57 5.62 -16.65
CA ASP A 86 -1.83 6.66 -17.65
C ASP A 86 -1.48 6.14 -19.05
N LYS A 87 -1.70 6.97 -20.08
CA LYS A 87 -1.46 6.60 -21.49
C LYS A 87 -0.05 6.06 -21.72
N LYS A 88 0.96 6.61 -21.03
CA LYS A 88 2.36 6.17 -21.17
C LYS A 88 2.59 4.79 -20.55
N ILE A 89 2.03 4.55 -19.35
CA ILE A 89 2.08 3.23 -18.68
C ILE A 89 1.36 2.19 -19.54
N LEU A 90 0.13 2.52 -19.98
CA LEU A 90 -0.70 1.61 -20.77
C LEU A 90 0.00 1.18 -22.05
N MET A 91 0.63 2.12 -22.76
CA MET A 91 1.34 1.82 -24.01
C MET A 91 2.56 0.93 -23.78
N LYS A 92 3.36 1.14 -22.72
CA LYS A 92 4.47 0.24 -22.35
C LYS A 92 3.97 -1.18 -22.02
N LEU A 93 2.89 -1.31 -21.24
CA LEU A 93 2.32 -2.60 -20.88
C LEU A 93 1.83 -3.36 -22.13
N ILE A 94 1.07 -2.71 -23.01
CA ILE A 94 0.57 -3.36 -24.23
C ILE A 94 1.72 -3.87 -25.12
N LEU A 95 2.81 -3.09 -25.24
CA LEU A 95 3.98 -3.50 -26.01
C LEU A 95 4.70 -4.70 -25.38
N SER A 96 4.74 -4.82 -24.04
CA SER A 96 5.38 -5.96 -23.36
C SER A 96 4.60 -7.29 -23.47
N TYR A 97 3.33 -7.27 -23.86
CA TYR A 97 2.53 -8.49 -24.09
C TYR A 97 2.48 -8.93 -25.57
N ARG A 98 3.14 -8.18 -26.46
CA ARG A 98 3.20 -8.46 -27.91
C ARG A 98 4.52 -9.12 -28.34
N SER A 99 5.34 -9.53 -27.38
CA SER A 99 6.63 -10.19 -27.54
C SER A 99 6.58 -11.63 -27.07
#